data_AF-A0A4Q4V6E6-F1
#
_entry.id   AF-A0A4Q4V6E6-F1
#
_cell.length_a   1.000
_cell.length_b   1.000
_cell.length_c   1.000
_cell.angle_alpha   90.00
_cell.angle_beta   90.00
_cell.angle_gamma   90.00
#
_symmetry.space_group_name_H-M   'P 1'
#
loop_
_entity.id
_entity.type
_entity.pdbx_description
1 polymer ?
#
loop_
_entity_poly.entity_id
_entity_poly.type
_entity_poly.pdbx_seq_one_letter_code
_entity_poly.pdbx_strand_id
1 'polypeptide(L)'
;MSYAAAIQSIRDIAREQRRRKSPTDGQERVPITEGAGRIAACDHVSPLSTPEFDSSAMDGFAISSARTLYASPETPASFRVRGIVAAGEEPPTIRGGIAEDYPSAVEIMTGAKFPAHEAPGETLDACVKYEDTRYCPERKGVILVSRPVSRNSNRRFAGEDIARGDVVLEASRTVETTHVMPLASVAIDSVLVVKKPSVGVLSTGKELVSGKATVRDVNGPFLTTAGQDAGASASFLGTLTDGLDTLMQELGEITRQSVYDVLVSSGAVSAGKYDFVRTALEAIGAEVVLHGLAIPGSG
;
A
#
# COMPACT_ATOMS: atom_id res chain seq x y z
N MET A 1 -31.22 27.06 -5.59
CA MET A 1 -31.02 25.64 -5.19
C MET A 1 -30.58 25.59 -3.73
N SER A 2 -30.98 24.60 -2.94
CA SER A 2 -30.48 24.43 -1.56
C SER A 2 -29.03 23.95 -1.56
N TYR A 3 -28.28 24.26 -0.49
CA TYR A 3 -26.89 23.81 -0.34
C TYR A 3 -26.73 22.28 -0.47
N ALA A 4 -27.62 21.50 0.14
CA ALA A 4 -27.59 20.04 0.06
C ALA A 4 -27.81 19.52 -1.38
N ALA A 5 -28.77 20.11 -2.11
CA ALA A 5 -29.04 19.74 -3.50
C ALA A 5 -27.86 20.06 -4.43
N ALA A 6 -27.13 21.14 -4.13
CA ALA A 6 -25.94 21.53 -4.86
C ALA A 6 -24.77 20.55 -4.65
N ILE A 7 -24.49 20.19 -3.40
CA ILE A 7 -23.48 19.17 -3.09
C ILE A 7 -23.81 17.86 -3.80
N GLN A 8 -25.09 17.46 -3.80
CA GLN A 8 -25.50 16.24 -4.47
C GLN A 8 -25.28 16.31 -5.98
N SER A 9 -25.66 17.43 -6.62
CA SER A 9 -25.42 17.65 -8.05
C SER A 9 -23.92 17.59 -8.40
N ILE A 10 -23.05 18.23 -7.60
CA ILE A 10 -21.60 18.19 -7.79
C ILE A 10 -21.08 16.74 -7.70
N ARG A 11 -21.56 15.97 -6.71
CA ARG A 11 -21.16 14.56 -6.56
C ARG A 11 -21.59 13.70 -7.75
N ASP A 12 -22.78 13.94 -8.28
CA ASP A 12 -23.29 13.17 -9.41
C ASP A 12 -22.55 13.51 -10.72
N ILE A 13 -22.25 14.79 -10.95
CA ILE A 13 -21.36 15.21 -12.06
C ILE A 13 -19.98 14.58 -11.91
N ALA A 14 -19.38 14.61 -10.72
CA ALA A 14 -18.07 14.02 -10.47
C ALA A 14 -18.07 12.50 -10.74
N ARG A 15 -19.14 11.79 -10.35
CA ARG A 15 -19.31 10.36 -10.66
C ARG A 15 -19.43 10.11 -12.16
N GLU A 16 -20.19 10.93 -12.88
CA GLU A 16 -20.35 10.78 -14.32
C GLU A 16 -19.05 11.07 -15.08
N GLN A 17 -18.34 12.13 -14.72
CA GLN A 17 -17.01 12.42 -15.26
C GLN A 17 -16.03 11.27 -14.99
N ARG A 18 -16.07 10.66 -13.80
CA ARG A 18 -15.26 9.48 -13.47
C ARG A 18 -15.63 8.26 -14.31
N ARG A 19 -16.91 8.07 -14.66
CA ARG A 19 -17.37 6.98 -15.55
C ARG A 19 -16.97 7.18 -17.01
N ARG A 20 -16.83 8.42 -17.46
CA ARG A 20 -16.42 8.77 -18.83
C ARG A 20 -14.93 8.59 -19.06
N LYS A 21 -14.09 8.71 -18.03
CA LYS A 21 -12.65 8.43 -18.11
C LYS A 21 -12.41 6.91 -18.22
N SER A 22 -11.43 6.52 -19.05
CA SER A 22 -10.98 5.11 -19.12
C SER A 22 -10.54 4.62 -17.73
N PRO A 23 -10.71 3.34 -17.38
CA PRO A 23 -10.13 2.77 -16.16
C PRO A 23 -8.63 3.06 -16.02
N THR A 24 -7.90 3.15 -17.13
CA THR A 24 -6.46 3.44 -17.17
C THR A 24 -6.14 4.94 -17.19
N ASP A 25 -7.11 5.80 -17.52
CA ASP A 25 -6.91 7.25 -17.51
C ASP A 25 -6.92 7.74 -16.07
N GLY A 26 -5.81 8.33 -15.65
CA GLY A 26 -5.68 8.82 -14.27
C GLY A 26 -5.15 7.77 -13.29
N GLN A 27 -4.42 6.76 -13.76
CA GLN A 27 -3.61 5.90 -12.89
C GLN A 27 -2.12 6.17 -13.09
N GLU A 28 -1.32 5.97 -12.06
CA GLU A 28 0.13 5.99 -12.13
C GLU A 28 0.75 4.99 -11.16
N ARG A 29 1.95 4.51 -11.48
CA ARG A 29 2.71 3.62 -10.62
C ARG A 29 3.71 4.46 -9.84
N VAL A 30 3.68 4.33 -8.51
CA VAL A 30 4.61 5.02 -7.61
C VAL A 30 5.34 4.00 -6.72
N PRO A 31 6.58 4.27 -6.29
CA PRO A 31 7.24 3.46 -5.27
C PRO A 31 6.36 3.34 -4.01
N ILE A 32 6.42 2.21 -3.29
CA ILE A 32 5.63 2.03 -2.06
C ILE A 32 5.92 3.12 -1.01
N THR A 33 7.13 3.67 -1.02
CA THR A 33 7.55 4.77 -0.14
C THR A 33 6.86 6.10 -0.47
N GLU A 34 6.34 6.26 -1.67
CA GLU A 34 5.57 7.43 -2.14
C GLU A 34 4.06 7.15 -2.24
N GLY A 35 3.66 5.92 -1.92
CA GLY A 35 2.28 5.47 -1.98
C GLY A 35 1.41 6.05 -0.87
N ALA A 36 1.98 6.38 0.29
CA ALA A 36 1.22 6.82 1.46
C ALA A 36 0.32 8.04 1.15
N GLY A 37 -0.96 7.97 1.54
CA GLY A 37 -1.97 9.00 1.27
C GLY A 37 -2.54 8.99 -0.16
N ARG A 38 -2.05 8.12 -1.04
CA ARG A 38 -2.63 7.89 -2.38
C ARG A 38 -3.78 6.89 -2.29
N ILE A 39 -4.60 6.79 -3.35
CA ILE A 39 -5.69 5.82 -3.44
C ILE A 39 -5.27 4.67 -4.34
N ALA A 40 -5.35 3.43 -3.87
CA ALA A 40 -5.06 2.24 -4.66
C ALA A 40 -5.99 2.13 -5.87
N ALA A 41 -5.43 1.91 -7.05
CA ALA A 41 -6.20 1.81 -8.29
C ALA A 41 -6.73 0.38 -8.55
N CYS A 42 -6.10 -0.63 -7.97
CA CYS A 42 -6.46 -2.03 -8.07
C CYS A 42 -6.13 -2.77 -6.78
N ASP A 43 -6.60 -4.01 -6.67
CA ASP A 43 -6.12 -4.93 -5.63
C ASP A 43 -4.64 -5.23 -5.88
N HIS A 44 -3.84 -5.17 -4.83
CA HIS A 44 -2.44 -5.58 -4.85
C HIS A 44 -2.35 -6.93 -4.17
N VAL A 45 -2.15 -7.94 -5.00
CA VAL A 45 -2.16 -9.34 -4.60
C VAL A 45 -0.73 -9.81 -4.35
N SER A 46 -0.52 -10.57 -3.28
CA SER A 46 0.79 -11.10 -2.93
C SER A 46 1.29 -12.08 -4.00
N PRO A 47 2.45 -11.82 -4.63
CA PRO A 47 3.06 -12.74 -5.59
C PRO A 47 3.82 -13.88 -4.91
N LEU A 48 4.02 -13.83 -3.59
CA LEU A 48 4.81 -14.78 -2.82
C LEU A 48 4.06 -15.18 -1.54
N SER A 49 4.52 -16.21 -0.87
CA SER A 49 4.07 -16.51 0.50
C SER A 49 5.08 -15.94 1.50
N THR A 50 4.59 -15.52 2.66
CA THR A 50 5.42 -15.12 3.81
C THR A 50 5.00 -15.95 5.02
N PRO A 51 5.91 -16.74 5.62
CA PRO A 51 7.19 -17.20 5.07
C PRO A 51 7.05 -17.88 3.69
N GLU A 52 8.11 -17.88 2.88
CA GLU A 52 8.07 -18.52 1.54
C GLU A 52 8.09 -20.06 1.62
N PHE A 53 8.75 -20.57 2.65
CA PHE A 53 8.91 -21.99 2.95
C PHE A 53 8.71 -22.23 4.44
N ASP A 54 8.42 -23.49 4.80
CA ASP A 54 8.34 -23.85 6.20
C ASP A 54 9.68 -23.57 6.90
N SER A 55 9.64 -22.81 7.97
CA SER A 55 10.82 -22.28 8.66
C SER A 55 10.76 -22.52 10.16
N SER A 56 11.91 -22.47 10.84
CA SER A 56 11.94 -22.62 12.29
C SER A 56 11.52 -21.34 13.01
N ALA A 57 10.67 -21.47 14.02
CA ALA A 57 10.30 -20.38 14.92
C ALA A 57 11.35 -20.14 16.03
N MET A 58 12.25 -21.10 16.24
CA MET A 58 13.21 -21.12 17.35
C MET A 58 14.57 -21.66 16.89
N ASP A 59 15.62 -21.40 17.66
CA ASP A 59 16.92 -22.07 17.47
C ASP A 59 16.90 -23.46 18.13
N GLY A 60 17.48 -24.46 17.45
CA GLY A 60 17.51 -25.82 17.96
C GLY A 60 17.88 -26.87 16.91
N PHE A 61 17.15 -27.99 16.92
CA PHE A 61 17.40 -29.11 16.01
C PHE A 61 16.12 -29.53 15.29
N ALA A 62 16.15 -29.52 13.96
CA ALA A 62 15.16 -30.15 13.11
C ALA A 62 15.30 -31.67 13.22
N ILE A 63 14.26 -32.33 13.71
CA ILE A 63 14.19 -33.77 13.95
C ILE A 63 12.91 -34.36 13.38
N SER A 64 12.88 -35.70 13.27
CA SER A 64 11.63 -36.42 13.05
C SER A 64 10.90 -36.61 14.38
N SER A 65 9.76 -35.96 14.56
CA SER A 65 8.92 -36.03 15.76
C SER A 65 8.52 -37.48 16.09
N ALA A 66 8.25 -38.31 15.07
CA ALA A 66 7.92 -39.73 15.22
C ALA A 66 8.98 -40.55 15.96
N ARG A 67 10.26 -40.16 15.87
CA ARG A 67 11.38 -40.81 16.58
C ARG A 67 11.45 -40.45 18.06
N THR A 68 10.64 -39.50 18.52
CA THR A 68 10.56 -39.08 19.94
C THR A 68 9.36 -39.66 20.68
N LEU A 69 8.51 -40.46 20.03
CA LEU A 69 7.23 -40.91 20.59
C LEU A 69 7.34 -41.57 21.98
N TYR A 70 8.43 -42.32 22.20
CA TYR A 70 8.72 -43.03 23.46
C TYR A 70 9.85 -42.41 24.27
N ALA A 71 10.29 -41.20 23.92
CA ALA A 71 11.40 -40.54 24.61
C ALA A 71 11.02 -40.19 26.06
N SER A 72 11.90 -40.55 27.00
CA SER A 72 11.78 -40.18 28.41
C SER A 72 13.13 -39.73 28.98
N PRO A 73 13.19 -39.14 30.18
CA PRO A 73 14.46 -38.85 30.86
C PRO A 73 15.36 -40.07 31.06
N GLU A 74 14.75 -41.24 31.34
CA GLU A 74 15.42 -42.52 31.53
C GLU A 74 15.82 -43.17 30.20
N THR A 75 15.02 -42.93 29.15
CA THR A 75 15.21 -43.49 27.81
C THR A 75 15.12 -42.40 26.73
N PRO A 76 16.13 -41.51 26.64
CA PRO A 76 16.08 -40.38 25.71
C PRO A 76 16.22 -40.85 24.26
N ALA A 77 15.46 -40.24 23.36
CA ALA A 77 15.67 -40.42 21.92
C ALA A 77 16.98 -39.77 21.49
N SER A 78 17.75 -40.47 20.66
CA SER A 78 19.08 -40.03 20.23
C SER A 78 19.09 -39.74 18.74
N PHE A 79 19.69 -38.62 18.34
CA PHE A 79 19.78 -38.20 16.95
C PHE A 79 21.20 -37.80 16.58
N ARG A 80 21.62 -38.06 15.35
CA ARG A 80 22.92 -37.63 14.82
C ARG A 80 22.78 -36.29 14.12
N VAL A 81 23.50 -35.27 14.56
CA VAL A 81 23.55 -33.96 13.90
C VAL A 81 24.33 -34.10 12.59
N ARG A 82 23.68 -33.84 11.46
CA ARG A 82 24.19 -34.01 10.08
C ARG A 82 24.61 -32.71 9.40
N GLY A 83 24.38 -31.58 10.05
CA GLY A 83 24.71 -30.27 9.53
C GLY A 83 24.01 -29.19 10.31
N ILE A 84 24.18 -27.96 9.81
CA ILE A 84 23.57 -26.74 10.32
C ILE A 84 22.91 -26.01 9.15
N VAL A 85 21.83 -25.30 9.41
CA VAL A 85 21.21 -24.37 8.46
C VAL A 85 20.79 -23.09 9.19
N ALA A 86 21.30 -21.96 8.73
CA ALA A 86 20.91 -20.63 9.18
C ALA A 86 19.89 -19.98 8.24
N ALA A 87 19.28 -18.87 8.69
CA ALA A 87 18.37 -18.10 7.86
C ALA A 87 19.08 -17.60 6.59
N GLY A 88 18.48 -17.85 5.43
CA GLY A 88 19.04 -17.49 4.12
C GLY A 88 19.98 -18.53 3.51
N GLU A 89 20.28 -19.63 4.20
CA GLU A 89 21.06 -20.75 3.66
C GLU A 89 20.15 -21.85 3.10
N GLU A 90 20.63 -22.58 2.09
CA GLU A 90 19.92 -23.78 1.62
C GLU A 90 20.22 -24.96 2.57
N PRO A 91 19.21 -25.72 3.02
CA PRO A 91 19.42 -26.83 3.93
C PRO A 91 20.36 -27.89 3.36
N PRO A 92 21.16 -28.56 4.20
CA PRO A 92 22.03 -29.65 3.76
C PRO A 92 21.21 -30.82 3.21
N THR A 93 21.68 -31.42 2.13
CA THR A 93 21.09 -32.66 1.58
C THR A 93 21.41 -33.83 2.50
N ILE A 94 20.39 -34.37 3.17
CA ILE A 94 20.53 -35.55 4.04
C ILE A 94 20.30 -36.80 3.19
N ARG A 95 21.39 -37.43 2.77
CA ARG A 95 21.35 -38.68 2.01
C ARG A 95 20.94 -39.84 2.92
N GLY A 96 19.98 -40.63 2.46
CA GLY A 96 19.55 -41.85 3.17
C GLY A 96 20.66 -42.90 3.26
N GLY A 97 20.70 -43.60 4.39
CA GLY A 97 21.61 -44.72 4.61
C GLY A 97 21.68 -45.09 6.09
N ILE A 98 21.38 -46.35 6.42
CA ILE A 98 21.41 -46.92 7.78
C ILE A 98 22.87 -47.18 8.21
N ALA A 99 23.81 -46.32 7.84
CA ALA A 99 25.23 -46.56 8.07
C ALA A 99 25.69 -46.16 9.48
N GLU A 100 24.84 -45.52 10.31
CA GLU A 100 25.29 -44.89 11.56
C GLU A 100 24.31 -44.95 12.76
N ASP A 101 23.43 -45.96 12.83
CA ASP A 101 22.61 -46.33 14.00
C ASP A 101 21.67 -45.29 14.63
N TYR A 102 21.58 -44.06 14.09
CA TYR A 102 20.76 -42.98 14.63
C TYR A 102 19.95 -42.25 13.55
N PRO A 103 18.69 -41.87 13.83
CA PRO A 103 17.97 -40.91 13.01
C PRO A 103 18.72 -39.58 12.88
N SER A 104 18.55 -38.92 11.73
CA SER A 104 19.19 -37.64 11.44
C SER A 104 18.54 -36.48 12.22
N ALA A 105 19.38 -35.52 12.61
CA ALA A 105 19.00 -34.19 13.05
C ALA A 105 19.81 -33.15 12.26
N VAL A 106 19.26 -31.95 12.08
CA VAL A 106 19.99 -30.80 11.55
C VAL A 106 19.83 -29.66 12.53
N GLU A 107 20.94 -29.05 12.91
CA GLU A 107 20.92 -27.83 13.69
C GLU A 107 20.28 -26.70 12.86
N ILE A 108 19.24 -26.09 13.38
CA ILE A 108 18.38 -25.16 12.63
C ILE A 108 18.24 -23.86 13.43
N MET A 109 18.54 -22.73 12.81
CA MET A 109 18.35 -21.40 13.41
C MET A 109 16.95 -20.87 13.11
N THR A 110 16.53 -19.88 13.89
CA THR A 110 15.29 -19.12 13.69
C THR A 110 15.24 -18.54 12.28
N GLY A 111 14.13 -18.76 11.58
CA GLY A 111 13.93 -18.34 10.19
C GLY A 111 14.56 -19.23 9.13
N ALA A 112 15.37 -20.22 9.51
CA ALA A 112 15.95 -21.16 8.55
C ALA A 112 14.90 -22.14 8.01
N LYS A 113 15.06 -22.52 6.73
CA LYS A 113 14.18 -23.47 6.03
C LYS A 113 14.31 -24.87 6.62
N PHE A 114 13.18 -25.56 6.81
CA PHE A 114 13.21 -26.96 7.24
C PHE A 114 13.88 -27.85 6.17
N PRO A 115 14.88 -28.67 6.54
CA PRO A 115 15.55 -29.56 5.59
C PRO A 115 14.63 -30.68 5.09
N ALA A 116 14.72 -30.97 3.79
CA ALA A 116 14.13 -32.17 3.23
C ALA A 116 15.03 -33.40 3.51
N HIS A 117 14.42 -34.56 3.65
CA HIS A 117 15.14 -35.83 3.78
C HIS A 117 14.86 -36.70 2.55
N GLU A 118 15.90 -37.28 1.95
CA GLU A 118 15.75 -38.07 0.73
C GLU A 118 15.11 -39.45 0.98
N ALA A 119 15.27 -40.01 2.18
CA ALA A 119 14.70 -41.31 2.52
C ALA A 119 13.18 -41.22 2.81
N PRO A 120 12.32 -42.04 2.17
CA PRO A 120 10.91 -42.13 2.49
C PRO A 120 10.69 -42.50 3.97
N GLY A 121 9.86 -41.73 4.68
CA GLY A 121 9.50 -41.99 6.07
C GLY A 121 10.38 -41.33 7.14
N GLU A 122 11.44 -40.60 6.76
CA GLU A 122 12.30 -39.86 7.70
C GLU A 122 12.18 -38.33 7.50
N THR A 123 10.97 -37.79 7.63
CA THR A 123 10.76 -36.34 7.51
C THR A 123 11.21 -35.63 8.78
N LEU A 124 12.04 -34.58 8.63
CA LEU A 124 12.32 -33.62 9.70
C LEU A 124 11.13 -32.65 9.77
N ASP A 125 10.25 -32.86 10.74
CA ASP A 125 8.94 -32.23 10.79
C ASP A 125 8.69 -31.42 12.07
N ALA A 126 9.68 -31.34 12.97
CA ALA A 126 9.63 -30.53 14.17
C ALA A 126 11.01 -29.96 14.53
N CYS A 127 11.04 -28.79 15.14
CA CYS A 127 12.24 -28.23 15.76
C CYS A 127 12.15 -28.40 17.28
N VAL A 128 13.14 -29.06 17.87
CA VAL A 128 13.33 -29.11 19.34
C VAL A 128 14.35 -28.07 19.75
N LYS A 129 14.00 -27.22 20.73
CA LYS A 129 14.86 -26.10 21.15
C LYS A 129 16.14 -26.60 21.82
N TYR A 130 17.19 -25.79 21.79
CA TYR A 130 18.45 -26.13 22.46
C TYR A 130 18.25 -26.50 23.93
N GLU A 131 17.46 -25.71 24.66
CA GLU A 131 17.20 -25.92 26.09
C GLU A 131 16.54 -27.28 26.41
N ASP A 132 15.84 -27.86 25.43
CA ASP A 132 15.16 -29.15 25.56
C ASP A 132 16.02 -30.32 25.05
N THR A 133 17.28 -30.06 24.69
CA THR A 133 18.25 -31.05 24.21
C THR A 133 19.55 -31.02 25.00
N ARG A 134 20.30 -32.13 24.94
CA ARG A 134 21.68 -32.18 25.44
C ARG A 134 22.54 -33.02 24.51
N TYR A 135 23.80 -32.65 24.35
CA TYR A 135 24.76 -33.50 23.64
C TYR A 135 25.06 -34.77 24.45
N CYS A 136 25.18 -35.91 23.76
CA CYS A 136 25.59 -37.17 24.37
C CYS A 136 27.08 -37.08 24.77
N PRO A 137 27.43 -37.27 26.06
CA PRO A 137 28.83 -37.20 26.51
C PRO A 137 29.73 -38.25 25.86
N GLU A 138 29.17 -39.42 25.55
CA GLU A 138 29.90 -40.59 25.05
C GLU A 138 30.01 -40.61 23.52
N ARG A 139 29.14 -39.87 22.80
CA ARG A 139 29.02 -39.92 21.34
C ARG A 139 29.00 -38.51 20.76
N LYS A 140 30.13 -38.11 20.16
CA LYS A 140 30.29 -36.79 19.52
C LYS A 140 29.24 -36.59 18.42
N GLY A 141 28.61 -35.42 18.40
CA GLY A 141 27.60 -35.06 17.40
C GLY A 141 26.25 -35.78 17.56
N VAL A 142 26.03 -36.50 18.67
CA VAL A 142 24.70 -37.04 19.02
C VAL A 142 24.04 -36.11 20.01
N ILE A 143 22.78 -35.78 19.77
CA ILE A 143 21.90 -35.09 20.72
C ILE A 143 20.92 -36.08 21.34
N LEU A 144 20.51 -35.78 22.57
CA LEU A 144 19.54 -36.53 23.35
C LEU A 144 18.31 -35.65 23.60
N VAL A 145 17.14 -36.19 23.28
CA VAL A 145 15.83 -35.57 23.49
C VAL A 145 15.08 -36.41 24.51
N SER A 146 14.73 -35.80 25.65
CA SER A 146 14.22 -36.53 26.83
C SER A 146 12.69 -36.51 26.96
N ARG A 147 11.99 -35.94 25.98
CA ARG A 147 10.52 -35.84 25.95
C ARG A 147 10.01 -36.01 24.53
N PRO A 148 8.77 -36.51 24.33
CA PRO A 148 8.15 -36.51 23.02
C PRO A 148 7.96 -35.08 22.51
N VAL A 149 8.22 -34.87 21.22
CA VAL A 149 8.06 -33.60 20.52
C VAL A 149 6.89 -33.75 19.56
N SER A 150 5.92 -32.83 19.63
CA SER A 150 4.77 -32.83 18.72
C SER A 150 5.21 -32.53 17.28
N ARG A 151 4.53 -33.15 16.32
CA ARG A 151 4.68 -32.83 14.89
C ARG A 151 4.43 -31.33 14.67
N ASN A 152 5.27 -30.70 13.82
CA ASN A 152 5.27 -29.26 13.52
C ASN A 152 5.56 -28.34 14.73
N SER A 153 6.10 -28.87 15.83
CA SER A 153 6.55 -28.02 16.94
C SER A 153 7.61 -27.03 16.46
N ASN A 154 7.45 -25.76 16.85
CA ASN A 154 8.33 -24.64 16.49
C ASN A 154 8.54 -24.48 14.97
N ARG A 155 7.52 -24.82 14.17
CA ARG A 155 7.51 -24.67 12.72
C ARG A 155 6.55 -23.56 12.33
N ARG A 156 7.02 -22.60 11.54
CA ARG A 156 6.19 -21.62 10.84
C ARG A 156 5.92 -22.13 9.45
N PHE A 157 4.67 -22.21 9.04
CA PHE A 157 4.32 -22.75 7.73
C PHE A 157 4.48 -21.70 6.63
N ALA A 158 4.77 -22.16 5.42
CA ALA A 158 4.76 -21.30 4.25
C ALA A 158 3.39 -20.63 4.09
N GLY A 159 3.38 -19.31 4.00
CA GLY A 159 2.17 -18.50 3.84
C GLY A 159 1.32 -18.35 5.08
N GLU A 160 1.85 -18.66 6.27
CA GLU A 160 1.13 -18.47 7.54
C GLU A 160 0.81 -17.00 7.84
N ASP A 161 1.68 -16.06 7.42
CA ASP A 161 1.43 -14.62 7.59
C ASP A 161 0.66 -14.04 6.40
N ILE A 162 1.16 -14.29 5.18
CA ILE A 162 0.54 -13.86 3.92
C ILE A 162 0.71 -14.99 2.91
N ALA A 163 -0.39 -15.50 2.36
CA ALA A 163 -0.31 -16.50 1.30
C ALA A 163 -0.18 -15.85 -0.07
N ARG A 164 0.49 -16.56 -1.01
CA ARG A 164 0.42 -16.21 -2.43
C ARG A 164 -1.05 -16.15 -2.86
N GLY A 165 -1.44 -15.02 -3.45
CA GLY A 165 -2.82 -14.78 -3.87
C GLY A 165 -3.66 -13.96 -2.89
N ASP A 166 -3.17 -13.70 -1.67
CA ASP A 166 -3.87 -12.83 -0.73
C ASP A 166 -3.82 -11.37 -1.19
N VAL A 167 -4.91 -10.64 -0.95
CA VAL A 167 -4.96 -9.20 -1.19
C VAL A 167 -4.29 -8.48 -0.02
N VAL A 168 -3.16 -7.81 -0.30
CA VAL A 168 -2.40 -7.05 0.69
C VAL A 168 -2.89 -5.60 0.80
N LEU A 169 -3.42 -5.06 -0.29
CA LEU A 169 -4.03 -3.73 -0.37
C LEU A 169 -5.19 -3.76 -1.36
N GLU A 170 -6.41 -3.49 -0.88
CA GLU A 170 -7.61 -3.48 -1.71
C GLU A 170 -7.68 -2.23 -2.61
N ALA A 171 -8.32 -2.38 -3.76
CA ALA A 171 -8.65 -1.26 -4.65
C ALA A 171 -9.49 -0.21 -3.93
N SER A 172 -9.32 1.06 -4.32
CA SER A 172 -10.02 2.22 -3.76
C SER A 172 -9.78 2.50 -2.27
N ARG A 173 -8.84 1.79 -1.62
CA ARG A 173 -8.36 2.15 -0.28
C ARG A 173 -7.30 3.23 -0.34
N THR A 174 -7.24 4.03 0.73
CA THR A 174 -6.08 4.89 0.97
C THR A 174 -4.91 4.01 1.36
N VAL A 175 -3.77 4.19 0.70
CA VAL A 175 -2.52 3.55 1.10
C VAL A 175 -2.04 4.21 2.39
N GLU A 176 -2.15 3.49 3.48
CA GLU A 176 -1.61 3.90 4.78
C GLU A 176 -0.16 3.42 4.97
N THR A 177 0.59 4.06 5.86
CA THR A 177 1.96 3.64 6.22
C THR A 177 2.04 2.19 6.69
N THR A 178 0.99 1.69 7.35
CA THR A 178 0.84 0.30 7.81
C THR A 178 0.83 -0.72 6.68
N HIS A 179 0.46 -0.33 5.45
CA HIS A 179 0.50 -1.23 4.29
C HIS A 179 1.89 -1.38 3.68
N VAL A 180 2.81 -0.46 3.95
CA VAL A 180 4.15 -0.44 3.31
C VAL A 180 4.94 -1.69 3.69
N MET A 181 4.92 -2.07 4.97
CA MET A 181 5.68 -3.23 5.47
C MET A 181 5.17 -4.56 4.88
N PRO A 182 3.86 -4.87 4.91
CA PRO A 182 3.32 -6.05 4.23
C PRO A 182 3.58 -6.10 2.72
N LEU A 183 3.46 -4.96 2.02
CA LEU A 183 3.75 -4.90 0.57
C LEU A 183 5.22 -5.22 0.29
N ALA A 184 6.13 -4.63 1.07
CA ALA A 184 7.56 -4.89 0.94
C ALA A 184 7.92 -6.35 1.27
N SER A 185 7.30 -6.96 2.29
CA SER A 185 7.61 -8.34 2.69
C SER A 185 7.26 -9.37 1.62
N VAL A 186 6.38 -9.02 0.67
CA VAL A 186 6.01 -9.87 -0.48
C VAL A 186 6.61 -9.39 -1.80
N ALA A 187 7.65 -8.56 -1.74
CA ALA A 187 8.38 -8.02 -2.90
C ALA A 187 7.53 -7.16 -3.85
N ILE A 188 6.56 -6.41 -3.32
CA ILE A 188 5.85 -5.37 -4.07
C ILE A 188 6.55 -4.02 -3.81
N ASP A 189 7.39 -3.60 -4.76
CA ASP A 189 8.17 -2.35 -4.64
C ASP A 189 7.42 -1.10 -5.12
N SER A 190 6.30 -1.28 -5.84
CA SER A 190 5.48 -0.19 -6.34
C SER A 190 3.99 -0.51 -6.31
N VAL A 191 3.18 0.51 -6.06
CA VAL A 191 1.72 0.44 -6.07
C VAL A 191 1.16 1.22 -7.26
N LEU A 192 0.10 0.67 -7.87
CA LEU A 192 -0.70 1.36 -8.85
C LEU A 192 -1.75 2.20 -8.11
N VAL A 193 -1.68 3.51 -8.28
CA VAL A 193 -2.53 4.46 -7.57
C VAL A 193 -3.28 5.36 -8.55
N VAL A 194 -4.38 5.94 -8.07
CA VAL A 194 -5.08 7.00 -8.79
C VAL A 194 -4.22 8.27 -8.75
N LYS A 195 -4.05 8.92 -9.91
CA LYS A 195 -3.40 10.22 -10.04
C LYS A 195 -4.14 11.25 -9.17
N LYS A 196 -3.38 12.15 -8.56
CA LYS A 196 -3.98 13.28 -7.85
C LYS A 196 -4.74 14.13 -8.87
N PRO A 197 -5.97 14.57 -8.57
CA PRO A 197 -6.68 15.50 -9.46
C PRO A 197 -5.87 16.80 -9.55
N SER A 198 -5.67 17.33 -10.75
CA SER A 198 -5.01 18.62 -10.94
C SER A 198 -6.02 19.76 -10.81
N VAL A 199 -5.72 20.74 -9.95
CA VAL A 199 -6.63 21.86 -9.64
C VAL A 199 -5.94 23.18 -9.94
N GLY A 200 -6.50 23.99 -10.83
CA GLY A 200 -6.05 25.36 -11.07
C GLY A 200 -6.93 26.33 -10.28
N VAL A 201 -6.31 27.20 -9.48
CA VAL A 201 -7.03 28.22 -8.70
C VAL A 201 -6.78 29.60 -9.29
N LEU A 202 -7.85 30.34 -9.54
CA LEU A 202 -7.85 31.66 -10.13
C LEU A 202 -8.58 32.63 -9.20
N SER A 203 -8.14 33.87 -9.18
CA SER A 203 -8.86 34.95 -8.50
C SER A 203 -9.34 36.00 -9.49
N THR A 204 -10.47 36.65 -9.23
CA THR A 204 -10.99 37.74 -10.08
C THR A 204 -11.31 38.96 -9.24
N GLY A 205 -10.95 40.15 -9.70
CA GLY A 205 -11.33 41.42 -9.07
C GLY A 205 -10.43 42.58 -9.49
N LYS A 206 -11.03 43.69 -9.91
CA LYS A 206 -10.36 44.96 -10.23
C LYS A 206 -9.39 45.44 -9.14
N GLU A 207 -9.74 45.23 -7.88
CA GLU A 207 -8.98 45.61 -6.69
C GLU A 207 -7.69 44.81 -6.51
N LEU A 208 -7.56 43.66 -7.18
CA LEU A 208 -6.44 42.73 -7.03
C LEU A 208 -5.34 42.91 -8.09
N VAL A 209 -5.61 43.59 -9.21
CA VAL A 209 -4.71 43.64 -10.39
C VAL A 209 -3.94 44.96 -10.54
N SER A 210 -4.40 46.05 -9.93
CA SER A 210 -3.72 47.35 -10.02
C SER A 210 -2.52 47.41 -9.06
N GLY A 211 -1.38 47.97 -9.49
CA GLY A 211 -0.19 48.25 -8.66
C GLY A 211 -0.41 49.20 -7.45
N LYS A 212 -1.68 49.44 -7.11
CA LYS A 212 -2.22 49.99 -5.87
C LYS A 212 -3.31 49.06 -5.31
N ALA A 213 -3.06 47.76 -5.25
CA ALA A 213 -4.03 46.80 -4.74
C ALA A 213 -4.36 47.18 -3.29
N THR A 214 -5.56 47.74 -3.06
CA THR A 214 -6.02 48.16 -1.74
C THR A 214 -6.36 46.96 -0.86
N VAL A 215 -6.52 45.78 -1.47
CA VAL A 215 -6.86 44.52 -0.80
C VAL A 215 -5.97 43.41 -1.35
N ARG A 216 -5.43 42.57 -0.47
CA ARG A 216 -4.62 41.41 -0.84
C ARG A 216 -5.54 40.23 -1.13
N ASP A 217 -5.21 39.43 -2.15
CA ASP A 217 -5.92 38.18 -2.39
C ASP A 217 -5.66 37.20 -1.24
N VAL A 218 -6.73 36.90 -0.51
CA VAL A 218 -6.74 35.94 0.60
C VAL A 218 -7.34 34.59 0.20
N ASN A 219 -8.16 34.56 -0.85
CA ASN A 219 -8.90 33.38 -1.25
C ASN A 219 -8.07 32.47 -2.16
N GLY A 220 -7.31 33.04 -3.09
CA GLY A 220 -6.44 32.29 -3.99
C GLY A 220 -5.47 31.38 -3.23
N PRO A 221 -4.66 31.92 -2.29
CA PRO A 221 -3.80 31.12 -1.43
C PRO A 221 -4.57 30.08 -0.61
N PHE A 222 -5.68 30.48 0.03
CA PHE A 222 -6.49 29.58 0.87
C PHE A 222 -7.07 28.39 0.09
N LEU A 223 -7.68 28.62 -1.07
CA LEU A 223 -8.27 27.58 -1.89
C LEU A 223 -7.22 26.64 -2.48
N THR A 224 -6.04 27.18 -2.81
CA THR A 224 -4.91 26.37 -3.28
C THR A 224 -4.44 25.40 -2.19
N THR A 225 -4.22 25.89 -0.96
CA THR A 225 -3.82 25.03 0.15
C THR A 225 -4.92 24.05 0.56
N ALA A 226 -6.19 24.49 0.56
CA ALA A 226 -7.31 23.61 0.86
C ALA A 226 -7.44 22.45 -0.16
N GLY A 227 -7.14 22.71 -1.44
CA GLY A 227 -7.08 21.67 -2.47
C GLY A 227 -5.96 20.66 -2.22
N GLN A 228 -4.78 21.14 -1.80
CA GLN A 228 -3.63 20.28 -1.46
C GLN A 228 -3.94 19.39 -0.24
N ASP A 229 -4.56 19.96 0.80
CA ASP A 229 -5.00 19.23 2.00
C ASP A 229 -6.06 18.17 1.66
N ALA A 230 -6.90 18.43 0.66
CA ALA A 230 -7.86 17.47 0.13
C ALA A 230 -7.22 16.39 -0.77
N GLY A 231 -5.90 16.41 -0.98
CA GLY A 231 -5.14 15.42 -1.75
C GLY A 231 -4.97 15.73 -3.24
N ALA A 232 -5.37 16.92 -3.69
CA ALA A 232 -5.21 17.37 -5.07
C ALA A 232 -3.81 17.93 -5.36
N SER A 233 -3.42 17.94 -6.62
CA SER A 233 -2.29 18.76 -7.10
C SER A 233 -2.82 20.14 -7.47
N ALA A 234 -2.92 21.03 -6.48
CA ALA A 234 -3.47 22.38 -6.68
C ALA A 234 -2.37 23.42 -6.93
N SER A 235 -2.59 24.31 -7.90
CA SER A 235 -1.70 25.43 -8.27
C SER A 235 -2.48 26.74 -8.39
N PHE A 236 -1.93 27.82 -7.85
CA PHE A 236 -2.47 29.16 -8.05
C PHE A 236 -2.00 29.72 -9.38
N LEU A 237 -2.94 30.03 -10.26
CA LEU A 237 -2.69 30.52 -11.62
C LEU A 237 -2.65 32.05 -11.69
N GLY A 238 -2.97 32.73 -10.59
CA GLY A 238 -2.94 34.18 -10.47
C GLY A 238 -4.32 34.82 -10.52
N THR A 239 -4.30 36.13 -10.73
CA THR A 239 -5.50 36.97 -10.75
C THR A 239 -5.83 37.35 -12.19
N LEU A 240 -7.05 37.05 -12.62
CA LEU A 240 -7.58 37.45 -13.91
C LEU A 240 -7.98 38.92 -13.86
N THR A 241 -7.70 39.64 -14.94
CA THR A 241 -8.02 41.07 -15.07
C THR A 241 -9.47 41.25 -15.50
N ASP A 242 -10.13 42.30 -15.01
CA ASP A 242 -11.51 42.60 -15.42
C ASP A 242 -11.55 43.10 -16.88
N GLY A 243 -11.81 42.19 -17.80
CA GLY A 243 -12.10 42.47 -19.20
C GLY A 243 -12.59 41.20 -19.90
N LEU A 244 -13.71 41.26 -20.62
CA LEU A 244 -14.31 40.09 -21.26
C LEU A 244 -13.34 39.40 -22.22
N ASP A 245 -12.64 40.18 -23.06
CA ASP A 245 -11.71 39.63 -24.06
C ASP A 245 -10.49 38.96 -23.41
N THR A 246 -9.91 39.57 -22.38
CA THR A 246 -8.77 39.01 -21.63
C THR A 246 -9.18 37.73 -20.91
N LEU A 247 -10.34 37.74 -20.24
CA LEU A 247 -10.88 36.59 -19.54
C LEU A 247 -11.15 35.41 -20.49
N MET A 248 -11.70 35.68 -21.66
CA MET A 248 -11.91 34.67 -22.71
C MET A 248 -10.60 34.09 -23.23
N GLN A 249 -9.57 34.93 -23.45
CA GLN A 249 -8.25 34.47 -23.88
C GLN A 249 -7.58 33.60 -22.83
N GLU A 250 -7.51 34.05 -21.58
CA GLU A 250 -6.85 33.33 -20.48
C GLU A 250 -7.56 31.99 -20.18
N LEU A 251 -8.89 32.00 -20.03
CA LEU A 251 -9.65 30.75 -19.83
C LEU A 251 -9.54 29.82 -21.05
N GLY A 252 -9.56 30.37 -22.27
CA GLY A 252 -9.41 29.60 -23.50
C GLY A 252 -8.02 28.98 -23.65
N GLU A 253 -6.97 29.64 -23.18
CA GLU A 253 -5.61 29.07 -23.12
C GLU A 253 -5.49 27.97 -22.09
N ILE A 254 -5.94 28.21 -20.86
CA ILE A 254 -5.90 27.22 -19.77
C ILE A 254 -6.68 25.95 -20.17
N THR A 255 -7.87 26.12 -20.75
CA THR A 255 -8.72 25.00 -21.16
C THR A 255 -8.10 24.22 -22.32
N ARG A 256 -7.49 24.89 -23.30
CA ARG A 256 -6.80 24.23 -24.43
C ARG A 256 -5.59 23.42 -23.98
N GLN A 257 -4.88 23.87 -22.95
CA GLN A 257 -3.73 23.11 -22.42
C GLN A 257 -4.17 21.77 -21.79
N SER A 258 -5.43 21.64 -21.34
CA SER A 258 -5.97 20.40 -20.75
C SER A 258 -5.13 19.85 -19.59
N VAL A 259 -4.48 20.74 -18.83
CA VAL A 259 -3.58 20.38 -17.72
C VAL A 259 -4.35 20.17 -16.40
N TYR A 260 -5.48 20.86 -16.24
CA TYR A 260 -6.28 20.88 -15.01
C TYR A 260 -7.55 20.06 -15.15
N ASP A 261 -7.79 19.14 -14.21
CA ASP A 261 -9.04 18.43 -14.06
C ASP A 261 -10.16 19.35 -13.54
N VAL A 262 -9.80 20.33 -12.72
CA VAL A 262 -10.74 21.29 -12.10
C VAL A 262 -10.14 22.68 -12.11
N LEU A 263 -10.94 23.68 -12.52
CA LEU A 263 -10.63 25.09 -12.31
C LEU A 263 -11.56 25.66 -11.24
N VAL A 264 -10.97 26.34 -10.26
CA VAL A 264 -11.69 27.03 -9.19
C VAL A 264 -11.40 28.52 -9.34
N SER A 265 -12.45 29.33 -9.49
CA SER A 265 -12.34 30.78 -9.51
C SER A 265 -12.95 31.36 -8.26
N SER A 266 -12.25 32.30 -7.62
CA SER A 266 -12.71 33.08 -6.48
C SER A 266 -12.78 34.56 -6.86
N GLY A 267 -13.96 35.15 -6.72
CA GLY A 267 -14.13 36.59 -6.79
C GLY A 267 -15.60 36.96 -6.88
N ALA A 268 -15.88 38.26 -6.80
CA ALA A 268 -17.24 38.74 -6.88
C ALA A 268 -17.82 38.47 -8.27
N VAL A 269 -18.64 37.43 -8.39
CA VAL A 269 -19.64 37.34 -9.46
C VAL A 269 -20.61 38.50 -9.19
N SER A 270 -20.31 39.67 -9.77
CA SER A 270 -21.14 40.85 -9.58
C SER A 270 -22.55 40.50 -10.04
N ALA A 271 -23.52 40.53 -9.12
CA ALA A 271 -24.94 40.32 -9.38
C ALA A 271 -25.56 41.47 -10.22
N GLY A 272 -24.78 42.06 -11.12
CA GLY A 272 -25.12 43.18 -11.99
C GLY A 272 -25.11 42.79 -13.47
N LYS A 273 -25.43 43.79 -14.31
CA LYS A 273 -25.63 43.72 -15.78
C LYS A 273 -24.45 43.19 -16.63
N TYR A 274 -23.34 42.77 -16.01
CA TYR A 274 -22.10 42.37 -16.69
C TYR A 274 -21.47 41.14 -16.02
N ASP A 275 -22.11 39.97 -16.15
CA ASP A 275 -21.50 38.69 -15.79
C ASP A 275 -20.55 38.26 -16.92
N PHE A 276 -19.35 38.85 -16.92
CA PHE A 276 -18.32 38.55 -17.91
C PHE A 276 -17.80 37.11 -17.79
N VAL A 277 -17.85 36.52 -16.59
CA VAL A 277 -17.45 35.13 -16.36
C VAL A 277 -18.38 34.18 -17.06
N ARG A 278 -19.70 34.36 -16.92
CA ARG A 278 -20.67 33.53 -17.64
C ARG A 278 -20.53 33.67 -19.15
N THR A 279 -20.43 34.90 -19.65
CA THR A 279 -20.27 35.14 -21.10
C THR A 279 -19.00 34.47 -21.63
N ALA A 280 -17.90 34.55 -20.89
CA ALA A 280 -16.65 33.91 -21.26
C ALA A 280 -16.75 32.36 -21.24
N LEU A 281 -17.40 31.78 -20.22
CA LEU A 281 -17.63 30.34 -20.11
C LEU A 281 -18.50 29.82 -21.27
N GLU A 282 -19.60 30.51 -21.60
CA GLU A 282 -20.45 30.15 -22.74
C GLU A 282 -19.69 30.25 -24.06
N ALA A 283 -18.85 31.28 -24.23
CA ALA A 283 -18.05 31.46 -25.44
C ALA A 283 -16.97 30.39 -25.66
N ILE A 284 -16.43 29.80 -24.59
CA ILE A 284 -15.51 28.66 -24.68
C ILE A 284 -16.25 27.30 -24.75
N GLY A 285 -17.59 27.32 -24.84
CA GLY A 285 -18.41 26.11 -24.97
C GLY A 285 -18.63 25.35 -23.66
N ALA A 286 -18.45 26.00 -22.51
CA ALA A 286 -18.72 25.38 -21.22
C ALA A 286 -20.23 25.26 -20.96
N GLU A 287 -20.63 24.13 -20.41
CA GLU A 287 -22.00 23.90 -19.94
C GLU A 287 -22.14 24.37 -18.49
N VAL A 288 -23.08 25.31 -18.25
CA VAL A 288 -23.39 25.76 -16.89
C VAL A 288 -24.35 24.77 -16.25
N VAL A 289 -23.82 23.88 -15.42
CA VAL A 289 -24.62 22.84 -14.75
C VAL A 289 -25.31 23.37 -13.48
N LEU A 290 -24.75 24.40 -12.84
CA LEU A 290 -25.31 25.01 -11.63
C LEU A 290 -25.01 26.51 -11.60
N HIS A 291 -26.02 27.32 -11.27
CA HIS A 291 -25.88 28.76 -11.10
C HIS A 291 -26.73 29.26 -9.91
N GLY A 292 -26.10 29.97 -8.97
CA GLY A 292 -26.76 30.56 -7.80
C GLY A 292 -27.14 29.55 -6.70
N LEU A 293 -26.52 29.68 -5.53
CA LEU A 293 -26.82 28.88 -4.34
C LEU A 293 -27.53 29.72 -3.29
N ALA A 294 -28.67 29.24 -2.80
CA ALA A 294 -29.31 29.83 -1.64
C ALA A 294 -28.61 29.27 -0.39
N ILE A 295 -27.67 30.04 0.15
CA ILE A 295 -27.01 29.73 1.42
C ILE A 295 -27.74 30.52 2.52
N PRO A 296 -28.30 29.88 3.55
CA PRO A 296 -28.89 30.59 4.67
C PRO A 296 -27.80 31.41 5.37
N GLY A 297 -27.93 32.74 5.41
CA GLY A 297 -27.00 33.63 6.12
C GLY A 297 -26.25 34.67 5.28
N SER A 298 -26.47 34.75 3.96
CA SER A 298 -26.02 35.90 3.15
C SER A 298 -27.02 37.05 3.28
N GLY A 299 -26.99 37.74 4.42
CA GLY A 299 -27.60 39.05 4.63
C GLY A 299 -26.53 40.12 4.65
#